data_AF-A0A3D5D1U0-F1
#
_entry.id   AF-A0A3D5D1U0-F1
#
_cell.length_a   1.000
_cell.length_b   1.000
_cell.length_c   1.000
_cell.angle_alpha   90.00
_cell.angle_beta   90.00
_cell.angle_gamma   90.00
#
_symmetry.space_group_name_H-M   'P 1'
#
loop_
_entity.id
_entity.type
_entity.pdbx_description
1 polymer ?
#
loop_
_entity_poly.entity_id
_entity_poly.type
_entity_poly.pdbx_seq_one_letter_code
_entity_poly.pdbx_strand_id
1 'polypeptide(L)'
;MGKLIQVPYIKQPKNSPKCGAACAAMVIKYYTGANIGVEDIWPHISATSPELKREYCRTYKIGAYIANNHFRCSSIQYTSLKELLAFCNATGVAPIINHKSFENKQFGHFSVVKNISGNQAIINDPENKNRSVVSLSELELMATKTSVADEVGGNMAIIPAMDKFSYQSRACPHCGKDIDMSFSYAANATVRIVNQDLCQSCDAFSLTP
;
A
#
# COMPACT_ATOMS: atom_id res chain seq x y z
N MET A 1 20.02 5.64 11.30
CA MET A 1 19.59 5.39 9.90
C MET A 1 18.91 4.04 9.87
N GLY A 2 17.68 3.95 9.35
CA GLY A 2 17.01 2.66 9.21
C GLY A 2 17.60 1.82 8.08
N LYS A 3 17.41 0.50 8.17
CA LYS A 3 18.00 -0.49 7.27
C LYS A 3 17.27 -0.49 5.94
N LEU A 4 17.99 -0.40 4.82
CA LEU A 4 17.40 -0.53 3.49
C LEU A 4 16.79 -1.93 3.32
N ILE A 5 15.48 -1.98 3.10
CA ILE A 5 14.74 -3.22 2.84
C ILE A 5 14.97 -3.62 1.37
N GLN A 6 15.53 -4.82 1.17
CA GLN A 6 15.96 -5.32 -0.14
C GLN A 6 14.80 -5.94 -0.93
N VAL A 7 13.70 -5.19 -1.10
CA VAL A 7 12.57 -5.64 -1.92
C VAL A 7 13.01 -5.71 -3.38
N PRO A 8 12.86 -6.86 -4.07
CA PRO A 8 13.24 -7.00 -5.46
C PRO A 8 12.39 -6.09 -6.34
N TYR A 9 12.97 -5.58 -7.42
CA TYR A 9 12.24 -4.78 -8.40
C TYR A 9 11.52 -5.68 -9.41
N ILE A 10 10.22 -5.42 -9.62
CA ILE A 10 9.42 -6.04 -10.69
C ILE A 10 8.74 -4.92 -11.47
N LYS A 11 8.94 -4.90 -12.79
CA LYS A 11 8.37 -3.90 -13.69
C LYS A 11 6.93 -4.26 -14.04
N GLN A 12 6.02 -3.28 -14.08
CA GLN A 12 4.70 -3.51 -14.67
C GLN A 12 4.80 -3.57 -16.21
N PRO A 13 3.89 -4.27 -16.90
CA PRO A 13 3.79 -4.19 -18.35
C PRO A 13 3.64 -2.74 -18.84
N LYS A 14 4.32 -2.39 -19.93
CA LYS A 14 4.33 -1.01 -20.47
C LYS A 14 2.90 -0.55 -20.76
N ASN A 15 2.57 0.70 -20.38
CA ASN A 15 1.27 1.32 -20.61
C ASN A 15 0.08 0.51 -20.04
N SER A 16 0.28 -0.19 -18.93
CA SER A 16 -0.77 -1.01 -18.28
C SER A 16 -1.15 -0.44 -16.91
N PRO A 17 -2.38 -0.70 -16.42
CA PRO A 17 -2.84 -0.29 -15.09
C PRO A 17 -2.39 -1.24 -13.95
N LYS A 18 -1.34 -2.06 -14.19
CA LYS A 18 -0.96 -3.19 -13.32
C LYS A 18 0.11 -2.84 -12.26
N CYS A 19 0.27 -1.57 -11.90
CA CYS A 19 1.24 -1.12 -10.88
C CYS A 19 1.02 -1.79 -9.52
N GLY A 20 -0.24 -1.95 -9.09
CA GLY A 20 -0.59 -2.63 -7.85
C GLY A 20 -0.21 -4.12 -7.85
N ALA A 21 -0.41 -4.82 -8.96
CA ALA A 21 0.01 -6.23 -9.10
C ALA A 21 1.53 -6.37 -9.07
N ALA A 22 2.26 -5.46 -9.72
CA ALA A 22 3.72 -5.44 -9.64
C ALA A 22 4.20 -5.20 -8.20
N CYS A 23 3.58 -4.26 -7.47
CA CYS A 23 3.90 -4.03 -6.05
C CYS A 23 3.60 -5.24 -5.16
N ALA A 24 2.45 -5.90 -5.37
CA ALA A 24 2.10 -7.13 -4.67
C ALA A 24 3.14 -8.23 -4.93
N ALA A 25 3.50 -8.47 -6.20
CA ALA A 25 4.53 -9.45 -6.56
C ALA A 25 5.89 -9.15 -5.88
N MET A 26 6.28 -7.87 -5.82
CA MET A 26 7.52 -7.45 -5.16
C MET A 26 7.54 -7.80 -3.67
N VAL A 27 6.47 -7.46 -2.94
CA VAL A 27 6.40 -7.74 -1.50
C VAL A 27 6.23 -9.24 -1.23
N ILE A 28 5.44 -9.96 -2.04
CA ILE A 28 5.26 -11.41 -1.89
C ILE A 28 6.59 -12.12 -2.04
N LYS A 29 7.34 -11.81 -3.11
CA LYS A 29 8.67 -12.37 -3.33
C LYS A 29 9.63 -12.05 -2.20
N TYR A 30 9.60 -10.83 -1.67
CA TYR A 30 10.47 -10.44 -0.56
C TYR A 30 10.19 -11.22 0.73
N TYR A 31 8.91 -11.32 1.14
CA TYR A 31 8.56 -11.92 2.43
C TYR A 31 8.45 -13.44 2.41
N THR A 32 8.11 -14.05 1.26
CA THR A 32 7.85 -15.50 1.17
C THR A 32 8.83 -16.25 0.27
N GLY A 33 9.60 -15.54 -0.57
CA GLY A 33 10.40 -16.16 -1.62
C GLY A 33 9.59 -16.64 -2.84
N ALA A 34 8.26 -16.58 -2.82
CA ALA A 34 7.41 -17.03 -3.92
C ALA A 34 7.58 -16.13 -5.17
N ASN A 35 7.72 -16.76 -6.33
CA ASN A 35 7.75 -16.06 -7.62
C ASN A 35 6.37 -16.09 -8.25
N ILE A 36 5.62 -15.00 -8.10
CA ILE A 36 4.27 -14.84 -8.69
C ILE A 36 4.33 -13.73 -9.73
N GLY A 37 3.76 -13.97 -10.90
CA GLY A 37 3.73 -13.02 -12.00
C GLY A 37 2.68 -11.93 -11.81
N VAL A 38 2.89 -10.79 -12.47
CA VAL A 38 1.91 -9.69 -12.52
C VAL A 38 0.58 -10.17 -13.11
N GLU A 39 0.64 -11.06 -14.11
CA GLU A 39 -0.54 -11.61 -14.79
C GLU A 39 -1.34 -12.58 -13.93
N ASP A 40 -0.69 -13.25 -12.97
CA ASP A 40 -1.37 -14.16 -12.04
C ASP A 40 -2.15 -13.38 -10.98
N ILE A 41 -1.63 -12.22 -10.56
CA ILE A 41 -2.25 -11.38 -9.53
C ILE A 41 -3.39 -10.54 -10.11
N TRP A 42 -3.24 -10.05 -11.34
CA TRP A 42 -4.12 -9.06 -11.95
C TRP A 42 -5.63 -9.41 -11.88
N PRO A 43 -6.08 -10.63 -12.22
CA PRO A 43 -7.51 -10.99 -12.20
C PRO A 43 -8.15 -10.86 -10.81
N HIS A 44 -7.36 -10.94 -9.74
CA HIS A 44 -7.86 -10.87 -8.38
C HIS A 44 -7.99 -9.44 -7.85
N ILE A 45 -7.19 -8.52 -8.38
CA ILE A 45 -7.08 -7.15 -7.86
C ILE A 45 -7.69 -6.08 -8.76
N SER A 46 -7.97 -6.44 -10.01
CA SER A 46 -8.53 -5.50 -10.98
C SER A 46 -10.00 -5.18 -10.68
N ALA A 47 -10.43 -4.02 -11.13
CA ALA A 47 -11.81 -3.60 -11.20
C ALA A 47 -12.00 -2.70 -12.42
N THR A 48 -13.23 -2.60 -12.91
CA THR A 48 -13.59 -1.67 -13.99
C THR A 48 -14.23 -0.43 -13.39
N SER A 49 -13.71 0.76 -13.72
CA SER A 49 -14.33 2.02 -13.30
C SER A 49 -15.74 2.11 -13.90
N PRO A 50 -16.78 2.33 -13.08
CA PRO A 50 -18.13 2.49 -13.57
C PRO A 50 -18.27 3.63 -14.58
N GLU A 51 -17.54 4.73 -14.36
CA GLU A 51 -17.60 5.98 -15.10
C GLU A 51 -16.76 5.92 -16.38
N LEU A 52 -15.50 5.49 -16.28
CA LEU A 52 -14.53 5.54 -17.37
C LEU A 52 -14.47 4.24 -18.18
N LYS A 53 -15.10 3.16 -17.70
CA LYS A 53 -15.01 1.79 -18.27
C LYS A 53 -13.57 1.28 -18.45
N ARG A 54 -12.63 1.82 -17.66
CA ARG A 54 -11.21 1.42 -17.67
C ARG A 54 -10.92 0.49 -16.50
N GLU A 55 -10.01 -0.45 -16.73
CA GLU A 55 -9.52 -1.32 -15.66
C GLU A 55 -8.48 -0.60 -14.80
N TYR A 56 -8.48 -0.89 -13.50
CA TYR A 56 -7.55 -0.36 -12.52
C TYR A 56 -7.40 -1.30 -11.31
N CYS A 57 -6.35 -1.11 -10.51
CA CYS A 57 -6.20 -1.83 -9.23
C CYS A 57 -7.00 -1.13 -8.13
N ARG A 58 -7.67 -1.90 -7.26
CA ARG A 58 -8.26 -1.38 -6.00
C ARG A 58 -7.35 -1.68 -4.82
N THR A 59 -7.13 -0.70 -3.95
CA THR A 59 -6.30 -0.80 -2.74
C THR A 59 -6.75 -1.96 -1.85
N TYR A 60 -8.05 -2.05 -1.56
CA TYR A 60 -8.58 -3.13 -0.71
C TYR A 60 -8.39 -4.51 -1.32
N LYS A 61 -8.52 -4.66 -2.66
CA LYS A 61 -8.33 -5.94 -3.33
C LYS A 61 -6.87 -6.38 -3.33
N ILE A 62 -5.93 -5.45 -3.49
CA ILE A 62 -4.50 -5.76 -3.34
C ILE A 62 -4.23 -6.28 -1.93
N GLY A 63 -4.72 -5.57 -0.90
CA GLY A 63 -4.59 -6.00 0.49
C GLY A 63 -5.22 -7.37 0.75
N ALA A 64 -6.45 -7.59 0.25
CA ALA A 64 -7.17 -8.85 0.37
C ALA A 64 -6.43 -10.01 -0.29
N TYR A 65 -5.90 -9.80 -1.50
CA TYR A 65 -5.14 -10.82 -2.22
C TYR A 65 -3.92 -11.26 -1.40
N ILE A 66 -3.16 -10.30 -0.86
CA ILE A 66 -1.98 -10.58 -0.03
C ILE A 66 -2.38 -11.32 1.26
N ALA A 67 -3.40 -10.81 1.96
CA ALA A 67 -3.89 -11.36 3.23
C ALA A 67 -4.39 -12.80 3.10
N ASN A 68 -5.16 -13.10 2.05
CA ASN A 68 -5.81 -14.40 1.89
C ASN A 68 -4.87 -15.50 1.38
N ASN A 69 -3.77 -15.15 0.70
CA ASN A 69 -2.95 -16.14 -0.01
C ASN A 69 -1.52 -16.27 0.53
N HIS A 70 -1.01 -15.29 1.28
CA HIS A 70 0.43 -15.24 1.59
C HIS A 70 0.72 -14.95 3.05
N PHE A 71 0.26 -13.81 3.56
CA PHE A 71 0.60 -13.37 4.90
C PHE A 71 -0.30 -12.24 5.39
N ARG A 72 -0.32 -12.03 6.70
CA ARG A 72 -1.07 -10.97 7.34
C ARG A 72 -0.73 -9.59 6.78
N CYS A 73 -1.78 -8.88 6.37
CA CYS A 73 -1.66 -7.61 5.69
C CYS A 73 -2.83 -6.70 6.07
N SER A 74 -2.55 -5.44 6.37
CA SER A 74 -3.58 -4.43 6.63
C SER A 74 -3.62 -3.41 5.50
N SER A 75 -4.78 -2.84 5.23
CA SER A 75 -4.94 -1.67 4.35
C SER A 75 -5.39 -0.52 5.21
N ILE A 76 -4.68 0.61 5.19
CA ILE A 76 -4.88 1.70 6.14
C ILE A 76 -5.00 3.05 5.43
N GLN A 77 -5.66 3.98 6.10
CA GLN A 77 -5.50 5.41 5.87
C GLN A 77 -4.57 5.98 6.94
N TYR A 78 -3.50 6.65 6.53
CA TYR A 78 -2.54 7.30 7.43
C TYR A 78 -2.79 8.81 7.56
N THR A 79 -2.29 9.39 8.66
CA THR A 79 -2.36 10.82 8.97
C THR A 79 -1.14 11.59 8.48
N SER A 80 0.06 10.99 8.58
CA SER A 80 1.32 11.56 8.13
C SER A 80 2.14 10.52 7.37
N LEU A 81 2.55 10.83 6.14
CA LEU A 81 3.40 9.94 5.37
C LEU A 81 4.77 9.75 6.05
N LYS A 82 5.33 10.84 6.57
CA LYS A 82 6.65 10.82 7.22
C LYS A 82 6.65 9.91 8.44
N GLU A 83 5.65 10.02 9.31
CA GLU A 83 5.56 9.20 10.52
C GLU A 83 5.28 7.73 10.19
N LEU A 84 4.39 7.47 9.23
CA LEU A 84 4.14 6.12 8.72
C LEU A 84 5.43 5.47 8.23
N LEU A 85 6.16 6.14 7.33
CA LEU A 85 7.36 5.58 6.74
C LEU A 85 8.50 5.45 7.76
N ALA A 86 8.58 6.34 8.75
CA ALA A 86 9.53 6.21 9.85
C ALA A 86 9.25 4.97 10.70
N PHE A 87 7.98 4.73 11.06
CA PHE A 87 7.58 3.55 11.82
C PHE A 87 7.83 2.25 11.02
N CYS A 88 7.43 2.22 9.75
CA CYS A 88 7.69 1.09 8.86
C CYS A 88 9.19 0.79 8.73
N ASN A 89 10.02 1.83 8.58
CA ASN A 89 11.47 1.66 8.49
C ASN A 89 12.08 1.13 9.80
N ALA A 90 11.63 1.64 10.95
CA ALA A 90 12.08 1.17 12.27
C ALA A 90 11.69 -0.29 12.54
N THR A 91 10.55 -0.74 12.01
CA THR A 91 10.02 -2.10 12.19
C THR A 91 10.40 -3.05 11.04
N GLY A 92 11.14 -2.57 10.04
CA GLY A 92 11.55 -3.36 8.88
C GLY A 92 10.37 -3.84 8.02
N VAL A 93 9.36 -2.99 7.86
CA VAL A 93 8.18 -3.20 7.00
C VAL A 93 8.32 -2.35 5.74
N ALA A 94 8.18 -2.97 4.57
CA ALA A 94 8.09 -2.27 3.28
C ALA A 94 6.62 -2.07 2.89
N PRO A 95 6.05 -0.86 3.07
CA PRO A 95 4.66 -0.59 2.70
C PRO A 95 4.52 -0.37 1.19
N ILE A 96 3.33 -0.65 0.66
CA ILE A 96 2.89 -0.20 -0.66
C ILE A 96 2.08 1.09 -0.46
N ILE A 97 2.47 2.17 -1.10
CA ILE A 97 1.78 3.48 -0.99
C ILE A 97 0.98 3.74 -2.26
N ASN A 98 -0.26 4.19 -2.10
CA ASN A 98 -1.10 4.71 -3.18
C ASN A 98 -0.82 6.22 -3.34
N HIS A 99 -0.48 6.63 -4.55
CA HIS A 99 -0.23 8.03 -4.89
C HIS A 99 -0.55 8.29 -6.36
N LYS A 100 -0.52 9.54 -6.81
CA LYS A 100 -0.61 9.87 -8.24
C LYS A 100 0.66 9.47 -8.97
N SER A 101 0.55 8.98 -10.21
CA SER A 101 1.72 8.70 -11.05
C SER A 101 2.54 9.97 -11.23
N PHE A 102 3.86 9.79 -11.18
CA PHE A 102 4.79 10.88 -11.45
C PHE A 102 4.93 11.18 -12.94
N GLU A 103 4.65 10.20 -13.80
CA GLU A 103 4.67 10.34 -15.25
C GLU A 103 3.34 10.96 -15.75
N ASN A 104 2.22 10.60 -15.12
CA ASN A 104 0.92 11.21 -15.37
C ASN A 104 0.11 11.43 -14.08
N LYS A 105 0.14 12.66 -13.57
CA LYS A 105 -0.49 13.06 -12.30
C LYS A 105 -2.01 12.93 -12.24
N GLN A 106 -2.68 12.62 -13.36
CA GLN A 106 -4.12 12.36 -13.40
C GLN A 106 -4.48 10.94 -12.99
N PHE A 107 -3.53 10.00 -12.98
CA PHE A 107 -3.79 8.60 -12.70
C PHE A 107 -3.23 8.16 -11.35
N GLY A 108 -3.92 7.22 -10.72
CA GLY A 108 -3.44 6.52 -9.54
C GLY A 108 -2.29 5.58 -9.85
N HIS A 109 -1.43 5.40 -8.86
CA HIS A 109 -0.23 4.60 -8.93
C HIS A 109 0.11 3.99 -7.58
N PHE A 110 0.90 2.92 -7.62
CA PHE A 110 1.40 2.25 -6.44
C PHE A 110 2.91 2.11 -6.53
N SER A 111 3.60 2.37 -5.42
CA SER A 111 5.04 2.12 -5.27
C SER A 111 5.32 1.41 -3.96
N VAL A 112 6.37 0.58 -3.93
CA VAL A 112 6.87 -0.01 -2.68
C VAL A 112 7.92 0.89 -2.08
N VAL A 113 7.80 1.24 -0.80
CA VAL A 113 8.82 2.01 -0.08
C VAL A 113 9.77 1.06 0.65
N LYS A 114 11.07 1.24 0.43
CA LYS A 114 12.14 0.38 0.95
C LYS A 114 12.90 0.98 2.13
N ASN A 115 12.93 2.30 2.23
CA ASN A 115 13.61 3.04 3.28
C ASN A 115 13.20 4.52 3.24
N ILE A 116 13.50 5.24 4.31
CA ILE A 116 13.59 6.70 4.32
C ILE A 116 14.97 7.15 4.81
N SER A 117 15.50 8.20 4.19
CA SER A 117 16.76 8.82 4.58
C SER A 117 16.65 10.33 4.48
N GLY A 118 16.75 11.02 5.62
CA GLY A 118 16.50 12.45 5.69
C GLY A 118 15.11 12.81 5.16
N ASN A 119 15.05 13.65 4.12
CA ASN A 119 13.80 14.07 3.47
C ASN A 119 13.46 13.29 2.20
N GLN A 120 14.00 12.06 2.06
CA GLN A 120 13.84 11.24 0.86
C GLN A 120 13.27 9.86 1.21
N ALA A 121 12.40 9.35 0.35
CA ALA A 121 11.96 7.96 0.33
C ALA A 121 12.68 7.21 -0.79
N ILE A 122 13.19 6.01 -0.47
CA ILE A 122 13.75 5.09 -1.46
C ILE A 122 12.64 4.13 -1.86
N ILE A 123 12.31 4.08 -3.15
CA ILE A 123 11.16 3.34 -3.66
C ILE A 123 11.54 2.31 -4.73
N ASN A 124 10.65 1.35 -4.95
CA ASN A 124 10.51 0.65 -6.22
C ASN A 124 9.23 1.16 -6.89
N ASP A 125 9.39 1.98 -7.92
CA ASP A 125 8.31 2.43 -8.80
C ASP A 125 8.18 1.45 -9.98
N PRO A 126 7.10 0.66 -10.08
CA PRO A 126 6.93 -0.32 -11.14
C PRO A 126 6.78 0.27 -12.55
N GLU A 127 6.44 1.57 -12.67
CA GLU A 127 6.34 2.31 -13.94
C GLU A 127 7.74 2.77 -14.41
N ASN A 128 8.59 3.21 -13.47
CA ASN A 128 9.91 3.77 -13.78
C ASN A 128 11.02 3.24 -12.85
N LYS A 129 11.76 2.22 -13.31
CA LYS A 129 12.92 1.63 -12.59
C LYS A 129 13.98 2.65 -12.16
N ASN A 130 14.16 3.72 -12.94
CA ASN A 130 15.19 4.72 -12.66
C ASN A 130 14.76 5.66 -11.52
N ARG A 131 13.47 5.72 -11.19
CA ARG A 131 12.94 6.43 -10.02
C ARG A 131 13.10 5.58 -8.77
N SER A 132 14.32 5.60 -8.24
CA SER A 132 14.67 4.87 -7.01
C SER A 132 14.56 5.73 -5.74
N VAL A 133 14.49 7.05 -5.89
CA VAL A 133 14.43 8.03 -4.79
C VAL A 133 13.46 9.14 -5.15
N VAL A 134 12.62 9.55 -4.19
CA VAL A 134 11.69 10.69 -4.29
C VAL A 134 11.76 11.51 -3.01
N SER A 135 11.48 12.81 -3.09
CA SER A 135 11.35 13.62 -1.86
C SER A 135 10.08 13.24 -1.10
N LEU A 136 10.13 13.28 0.23
CA LEU A 136 8.95 12.97 1.05
C LEU A 136 7.81 13.96 0.79
N SER A 137 8.12 15.24 0.63
CA SER A 137 7.14 16.28 0.33
C SER A 137 6.45 16.07 -1.02
N GLU A 138 7.19 15.64 -2.04
CA GLU A 138 6.59 15.33 -3.34
C GLU A 138 5.71 14.07 -3.26
N LEU A 139 6.18 13.02 -2.59
CA LEU A 139 5.39 11.80 -2.42
C LEU A 139 4.11 12.06 -1.61
N GLU A 140 4.19 12.88 -0.55
CA GLU A 140 3.04 13.28 0.26
C GLU A 140 2.03 14.11 -0.55
N LEU A 141 2.52 15.05 -1.37
CA LEU A 141 1.67 15.80 -2.31
C LEU A 141 0.97 14.88 -3.31
N MET A 142 1.69 13.90 -3.87
CA MET A 142 1.11 12.92 -4.80
C MET A 142 0.16 11.95 -4.10
N ALA A 143 0.35 11.70 -2.81
CA ALA A 143 -0.51 10.84 -2.01
C ALA A 143 -1.70 11.55 -1.37
N THR A 144 -1.88 12.86 -1.61
CA THR A 144 -3.01 13.65 -1.10
C THR A 144 -4.18 13.70 -2.09
N LYS A 145 -5.40 13.63 -1.54
CA LYS A 145 -6.66 13.52 -2.26
C LYS A 145 -6.98 14.87 -2.86
N THR A 146 -7.34 14.87 -4.14
CA THR A 146 -7.79 16.08 -4.84
C THR A 146 -9.31 16.18 -4.91
N SER A 147 -10.00 15.04 -4.83
CA SER A 147 -11.45 14.95 -4.78
C SER A 147 -11.90 13.85 -3.81
N VAL A 148 -13.09 14.01 -3.23
CA VAL A 148 -13.74 12.97 -2.41
C VAL A 148 -14.00 11.68 -3.19
N ALA A 149 -14.19 11.78 -4.51
CA ALA A 149 -14.40 10.64 -5.39
C ALA A 149 -13.11 9.88 -5.73
N ASP A 150 -11.94 10.47 -5.46
CA ASP A 150 -10.67 9.82 -5.76
C ASP A 150 -10.39 8.75 -4.70
N GLU A 151 -10.26 7.48 -5.11
CA GLU A 151 -9.50 6.49 -4.32
C GLU A 151 -8.02 6.89 -4.27
N VAL A 152 -7.55 7.51 -5.35
CA VAL A 152 -6.18 8.00 -5.55
C VAL A 152 -5.88 9.17 -4.62
N GLY A 153 -4.76 9.09 -3.90
CA GLY A 153 -4.36 10.15 -2.99
C GLY A 153 -5.09 10.11 -1.64
N GLY A 154 -5.68 8.99 -1.23
CA GLY A 154 -6.42 8.93 0.03
C GLY A 154 -5.57 8.86 1.29
N ASN A 155 -4.27 9.18 1.24
CA ASN A 155 -3.30 8.78 2.26
C ASN A 155 -3.40 7.27 2.55
N MET A 156 -3.45 6.46 1.50
CA MET A 156 -3.70 5.03 1.62
C MET A 156 -2.40 4.24 1.51
N ALA A 157 -2.25 3.25 2.37
CA ALA A 157 -1.14 2.31 2.34
C ALA A 157 -1.61 0.88 2.56
N ILE A 158 -0.87 -0.07 1.99
CA ILE A 158 -1.01 -1.50 2.25
C ILE A 158 0.23 -1.93 3.00
N ILE A 159 0.03 -2.57 4.15
CA ILE A 159 1.05 -2.86 5.14
C ILE A 159 1.21 -4.36 5.32
N PRO A 160 2.28 -4.95 4.77
CA PRO A 160 2.70 -6.32 5.08
C PRO A 160 3.10 -6.43 6.56
N ALA A 161 2.18 -6.87 7.41
CA ALA A 161 2.41 -6.98 8.85
C ALA A 161 3.18 -8.27 9.22
N MET A 162 2.96 -9.35 8.47
CA MET A 162 3.50 -10.69 8.79
C MET A 162 3.18 -11.07 10.25
N ASP A 163 4.18 -11.52 10.99
CA ASP A 163 4.19 -11.85 12.42
C ASP A 163 4.85 -10.76 13.29
N LYS A 164 5.16 -9.59 12.73
CA LYS A 164 5.89 -8.51 13.42
C LYS A 164 5.12 -7.88 14.57
N PHE A 165 3.80 -7.99 14.56
CA PHE A 165 2.90 -7.36 15.52
C PHE A 165 1.94 -8.39 16.11
N SER A 166 1.74 -8.29 17.43
CA SER A 166 0.73 -9.04 18.16
C SER A 166 -0.62 -8.91 17.46
N TYR A 167 -1.28 -10.05 17.19
CA TYR A 167 -2.54 -10.05 16.47
C TYR A 167 -3.63 -9.28 17.22
N GLN A 168 -4.23 -8.33 16.52
CA GLN A 168 -5.38 -7.55 16.94
C GLN A 168 -6.34 -7.47 15.76
N SER A 169 -7.62 -7.66 16.03
CA SER A 169 -8.65 -7.56 15.00
C SER A 169 -9.94 -6.96 15.55
N ARG A 170 -10.81 -6.56 14.64
CA ARG A 170 -12.19 -6.19 14.94
C ARG A 170 -13.10 -6.57 13.79
N ALA A 171 -14.37 -6.82 14.08
CA ALA A 171 -15.38 -7.00 13.06
C ALA A 171 -15.63 -5.70 12.29
N CYS A 172 -15.72 -5.78 10.96
CA CYS A 172 -16.13 -4.68 10.12
C CYS A 172 -17.60 -4.31 10.41
N PRO A 173 -17.93 -3.03 10.67
CA PRO A 173 -19.31 -2.63 10.97
C PRO A 173 -20.27 -2.79 9.78
N HIS A 174 -19.75 -2.92 8.55
CA HIS A 174 -20.56 -3.03 7.33
C HIS A 174 -20.83 -4.47 6.90
N CYS A 175 -19.84 -5.37 7.02
CA CYS A 175 -19.96 -6.74 6.52
C CYS A 175 -19.67 -7.83 7.56
N GLY A 176 -19.32 -7.45 8.80
CA GLY A 176 -19.02 -8.37 9.90
C GLY A 176 -17.70 -9.15 9.76
N LYS A 177 -16.96 -9.01 8.65
CA LYS A 177 -15.66 -9.67 8.46
C LYS A 177 -14.57 -9.01 9.29
N ASP A 178 -13.61 -9.80 9.75
CA ASP A 178 -12.50 -9.29 10.54
C ASP A 178 -11.59 -8.35 9.73
N ILE A 179 -11.17 -7.29 10.40
CA ILE A 179 -10.16 -6.33 9.95
C ILE A 179 -8.93 -6.54 10.82
N ASP A 180 -7.77 -6.83 10.22
CA ASP A 180 -6.49 -6.91 10.94
C ASP A 180 -6.03 -5.48 11.32
N MET A 181 -6.04 -5.20 12.62
CA MET A 181 -5.74 -3.90 13.21
C MET A 181 -4.32 -3.87 13.81
N SER A 182 -3.54 -4.92 13.65
CA SER A 182 -2.32 -5.12 14.44
C SER A 182 -1.26 -4.07 14.17
N PHE A 183 -1.13 -3.66 12.90
CA PHE A 183 -0.27 -2.54 12.55
C PHE A 183 -0.75 -1.25 13.22
N SER A 184 -2.03 -0.95 13.13
CA SER A 184 -2.64 0.29 13.62
C SER A 184 -2.53 0.41 15.14
N TYR A 185 -2.75 -0.68 15.88
CA TYR A 185 -2.50 -0.73 17.33
C TYR A 185 -1.03 -0.46 17.69
N ALA A 186 -0.09 -1.07 16.97
CA ALA A 186 1.34 -0.87 17.24
C ALA A 186 1.82 0.53 16.86
N ALA A 187 1.39 1.05 15.71
CA ALA A 187 1.79 2.34 15.19
C ALA A 187 1.19 3.49 16.02
N ASN A 188 -0.07 3.36 16.46
CA ASN A 188 -0.75 4.40 17.23
C ASN A 188 -0.42 4.43 18.72
N ALA A 189 0.45 3.54 19.21
CA ALA A 189 0.78 3.45 20.63
C ALA A 189 1.44 4.73 21.19
N THR A 190 2.13 5.51 20.33
CA THR A 190 2.84 6.74 20.75
C THR A 190 2.36 7.97 19.99
N VAL A 191 2.13 7.86 18.69
CA VAL A 191 1.68 8.95 17.82
C VAL A 191 0.59 8.40 16.91
N ARG A 192 -0.48 9.16 16.70
CA ARG A 192 -1.58 8.73 15.83
C ARG A 192 -1.14 8.78 14.35
N ILE A 193 -0.59 7.67 13.87
CA ILE A 193 -0.13 7.44 12.49
C ILE A 193 -1.26 6.94 11.59
N VAL A 194 -2.12 6.08 12.11
CA VAL A 194 -3.25 5.49 11.38
C VAL A 194 -4.54 6.17 11.79
N ASN A 195 -5.30 6.64 10.81
CA ASN A 195 -6.62 7.24 11.00
C ASN A 195 -7.76 6.23 10.91
N GLN A 196 -7.66 5.28 9.97
CA GLN A 196 -8.72 4.31 9.69
C GLN A 196 -8.11 3.05 9.09
N ASP A 197 -8.74 1.91 9.35
CA ASP A 197 -8.42 0.63 8.73
C ASP A 197 -9.49 0.30 7.70
N LEU A 198 -9.05 -0.08 6.50
CA LEU A 198 -9.92 -0.42 5.37
C LEU A 198 -10.26 -1.91 5.42
N CYS A 199 -11.56 -2.23 5.43
CA CYS A 199 -12.01 -3.60 5.34
C CYS A 199 -11.68 -4.18 3.96
N GLN A 200 -10.79 -5.17 3.94
CA GLN A 200 -10.38 -5.87 2.73
C GLN A 200 -11.48 -6.77 2.12
N SER A 201 -12.61 -6.95 2.80
CA SER A 201 -13.76 -7.72 2.29
C SER A 201 -14.80 -6.88 1.57
N CYS A 202 -15.05 -5.64 2.01
CA CYS A 202 -16.15 -4.82 1.50
C CYS A 202 -15.76 -3.38 1.13
N ASP A 203 -14.47 -3.05 1.18
CA ASP A 203 -13.94 -1.72 0.85
C ASP A 203 -14.54 -0.57 1.67
N ALA A 204 -14.97 -0.87 2.90
CA ALA A 204 -15.48 0.12 3.82
C ALA A 204 -14.44 0.44 4.89
N PHE A 205 -14.29 1.72 5.20
CA PHE A 205 -13.44 2.15 6.30
C PHE A 205 -14.09 1.84 7.64
N SER A 206 -13.24 1.45 8.57
CA SER A 206 -13.58 1.37 9.98
C SER A 206 -12.87 2.52 10.69
N LEU A 207 -13.63 3.38 11.38
CA LEU A 207 -13.07 4.46 12.20
C LEU A 207 -12.16 3.84 13.26
N THR A 208 -10.86 4.15 13.35
CA THR A 208 -10.07 3.69 14.52
C THR A 208 -10.68 4.31 15.78
N PRO A 209 -10.75 3.56 16.90
CA PRO A 209 -11.13 4.14 18.19
C PRO A 209 -10.27 5.35 18.56
#